data_AF-Q5EHW8-F1
#
_entry.id   AF-Q5EHW8-F1
#
_cell.length_a   1.000
_cell.length_b   1.000
_cell.length_c   1.000
_cell.angle_alpha   90.00
_cell.angle_beta   90.00
_cell.angle_gamma   90.00
#
_symmetry.space_group_name_H-M   'P 1'
#
loop_
_entity.id
_entity.type
_entity.pdbx_description
1 polymer ?
#
loop_
_entity_poly.entity_id
_entity_poly.type
_entity_poly.pdbx_seq_one_letter_code
_entity_poly.pdbx_strand_id
1 'polypeptide(L)'
;MKKRLLDFCSVFKPVMPRSVVGSACMYFKRFYLNNSVMEYHPRVIMLTCAFLACKVDEFNVSSAQFVGNLRESPIGQEKALEQILEYELLLIQQLNFHLIVHNPYRPFEGFLD
;
A
#
# COMPACT_ATOMS: atom_id res chain seq x y z
N MET A 1 -9.46 -9.36 -3.74
CA MET A 1 -8.17 -8.64 -3.85
C MET A 1 -7.92 -7.71 -2.67
N LYS A 2 -8.87 -6.87 -2.24
CA LYS A 2 -8.81 -6.14 -0.95
C LYS A 2 -8.42 -7.04 0.25
N LYS A 3 -8.95 -8.27 0.32
CA LYS A 3 -8.61 -9.26 1.36
C LYS A 3 -7.11 -9.58 1.40
N ARG A 4 -6.46 -9.77 0.24
CA ARG A 4 -5.02 -10.06 0.16
C ARG A 4 -4.15 -8.89 0.63
N LEU A 5 -4.60 -7.65 0.43
CA LEU A 5 -3.92 -6.47 0.96
C LEU A 5 -3.95 -6.47 2.48
N LEU A 6 -5.13 -6.70 3.06
CA LEU A 6 -5.30 -6.78 4.51
C LEU A 6 -4.50 -7.94 5.10
N ASP A 7 -4.51 -9.10 4.45
CA ASP A 7 -3.73 -10.27 4.87
C ASP A 7 -2.23 -9.94 4.88
N PHE A 8 -1.71 -9.32 3.80
CA PHE A 8 -0.31 -8.87 3.73
C PHE A 8 0.04 -7.87 4.84
N CYS A 9 -0.77 -6.82 5.03
CA CYS A 9 -0.55 -5.82 6.06
C CYS A 9 -0.61 -6.40 7.48
N SER A 10 -1.48 -7.40 7.72
CA SER A 10 -1.67 -8.00 9.06
C SER A 10 -0.48 -8.83 9.53
N VAL A 11 0.26 -9.45 8.60
CA VAL A 11 1.42 -10.27 8.90
C VAL A 11 2.74 -9.50 8.75
N PHE A 12 2.67 -8.23 8.34
CA PHE A 12 3.82 -7.38 8.06
C PHE A 12 4.67 -7.14 9.32
N LYS A 13 5.99 -7.15 9.13
CA LYS A 13 7.01 -6.89 10.14
C LYS A 13 7.94 -5.78 9.64
N PRO A 14 8.09 -4.65 10.36
CA PRO A 14 7.49 -4.30 11.66
C PRO A 14 5.96 -4.13 11.60
N VAL A 15 5.26 -4.11 12.74
CA VAL A 15 3.78 -4.04 12.75
C VAL A 15 3.29 -2.76 12.06
N MET A 16 2.46 -2.92 11.04
CA MET A 16 1.93 -1.79 10.26
C MET A 16 0.79 -1.09 11.02
N PRO A 17 0.85 0.24 11.23
CA PRO A 17 -0.22 0.99 11.86
C PRO A 17 -1.53 0.93 11.06
N ARG A 18 -2.68 0.97 11.74
CA ARG A 18 -4.00 0.88 11.08
C ARG A 18 -4.25 2.01 10.08
N SER A 19 -3.72 3.21 10.35
CA SER A 19 -3.77 4.36 9.43
C SER A 19 -3.12 4.01 8.09
N VAL A 20 -1.91 3.45 8.11
CA VAL A 20 -1.16 3.04 6.91
C VAL A 20 -1.95 2.02 6.09
N VAL A 21 -2.53 1.01 6.76
CA VAL A 21 -3.38 -0.01 6.11
C VAL A 21 -4.63 0.62 5.47
N GLY A 22 -5.24 1.58 6.17
CA GLY A 22 -6.41 2.32 5.68
C GLY A 22 -6.08 3.19 4.47
N SER A 23 -4.97 3.92 4.51
CA SER A 23 -4.43 4.73 3.41
C SER A 23 -4.14 3.86 2.18
N ALA A 24 -3.43 2.73 2.34
CA ALA A 24 -3.16 1.78 1.27
C ALA A 24 -4.44 1.22 0.63
N CYS A 25 -5.43 0.87 1.46
CA CYS A 25 -6.75 0.42 0.97
C CYS A 25 -7.48 1.52 0.19
N MET A 26 -7.36 2.78 0.63
CA MET A 26 -7.98 3.91 -0.05
C MET A 26 -7.33 4.16 -1.42
N TYR A 27 -6.01 4.12 -1.49
CA TYR A 27 -5.27 4.24 -2.76
C TYR A 27 -5.68 3.15 -3.74
N PHE A 28 -5.70 1.89 -3.29
CA PHE A 28 -6.09 0.76 -4.14
C PHE A 28 -7.51 0.93 -4.71
N LYS A 29 -8.46 1.38 -3.89
CA LYS A 29 -9.82 1.67 -4.36
C LYS A 29 -9.82 2.81 -5.39
N ARG A 30 -9.19 3.94 -5.07
CA ARG A 30 -9.18 5.14 -5.92
C ARG A 30 -8.51 4.88 -7.26
N PHE A 31 -7.42 4.12 -7.28
CA PHE A 31 -6.74 3.72 -8.50
C PHE A 31 -7.69 2.96 -9.45
N TYR A 32 -8.35 1.90 -8.96
CA TYR A 32 -9.25 1.08 -9.78
C TYR A 32 -10.66 1.68 -10.01
N LEU A 33 -10.93 2.90 -9.57
CA LEU A 33 -12.12 3.64 -10.01
C LEU A 33 -11.96 4.14 -11.45
N ASN A 34 -10.73 4.48 -11.85
CA ASN A 34 -10.44 5.08 -13.16
C ASN A 34 -9.53 4.20 -14.04
N ASN A 35 -9.02 3.09 -13.51
CA ASN A 35 -8.07 2.22 -14.20
C ASN A 35 -8.57 0.78 -14.25
N SER A 36 -8.23 0.05 -15.32
CA SER A 36 -8.66 -1.33 -15.52
C SER A 36 -7.74 -2.34 -14.84
N VAL A 37 -8.31 -3.37 -14.23
CA VAL A 37 -7.57 -4.55 -13.72
C VAL A 37 -6.91 -5.37 -14.82
N MET A 38 -7.37 -5.21 -16.06
CA MET A 38 -6.78 -5.88 -17.23
C MET A 38 -5.50 -5.17 -17.70
N GLU A 39 -5.40 -3.86 -17.44
CA GLU A 39 -4.24 -3.05 -17.79
C GLU A 39 -3.18 -3.12 -16.69
N TYR A 40 -3.61 -2.96 -15.43
CA TYR A 40 -2.70 -2.96 -14.29
C TYR A 40 -2.98 -4.13 -13.37
N HIS A 41 -1.99 -5.01 -13.20
CA HIS A 41 -2.18 -6.21 -12.41
C HIS A 41 -2.38 -5.89 -10.91
N PRO A 42 -3.49 -6.30 -10.29
CA PRO A 42 -3.84 -5.92 -8.92
C PRO A 42 -2.84 -6.30 -7.84
N ARG A 43 -2.05 -7.35 -8.03
CA ARG A 43 -0.97 -7.70 -7.09
C ARG A 43 0.09 -6.61 -7.02
N VAL A 44 0.50 -6.06 -8.16
CA VAL A 44 1.56 -5.05 -8.23
C VAL A 44 1.05 -3.75 -7.62
N ILE A 45 -0.10 -3.26 -8.09
CA ILE A 45 -0.73 -2.04 -7.55
C ILE A 45 -1.02 -2.15 -6.06
N MET A 46 -1.44 -3.31 -5.57
CA MET A 46 -1.65 -3.54 -4.14
C MET A 46 -0.36 -3.31 -3.33
N LEU A 47 0.77 -3.84 -3.79
CA LEU A 47 2.07 -3.68 -3.14
C LEU A 47 2.55 -2.23 -3.26
N THR A 48 2.39 -1.59 -4.43
CA THR A 48 2.71 -0.18 -4.63
C THR A 48 1.89 0.73 -3.72
N CYS A 49 0.60 0.47 -3.54
CA CYS A 49 -0.25 1.21 -2.60
C CYS A 49 0.22 1.07 -1.16
N ALA A 50 0.57 -0.13 -0.72
CA ALA A 50 1.10 -0.36 0.63
C ALA A 50 2.45 0.34 0.81
N PHE A 51 3.35 0.25 -0.17
CA PHE A 51 4.66 0.91 -0.14
C PHE A 51 4.54 2.44 -0.10
N LEU A 52 3.69 3.01 -0.95
CA LEU A 52 3.42 4.46 -0.96
C LEU A 52 2.79 4.92 0.35
N ALA A 53 1.85 4.16 0.90
CA ALA A 53 1.23 4.48 2.19
C ALA A 53 2.25 4.49 3.34
N CYS A 54 3.20 3.54 3.37
CA CYS A 54 4.27 3.56 4.37
C CYS A 54 5.07 4.87 4.30
N LYS A 55 5.37 5.36 3.09
CA LYS A 55 6.13 6.61 2.91
C LYS A 55 5.32 7.85 3.29
N VAL A 56 4.06 7.93 2.87
CA VAL A 56 3.20 9.09 3.12
C VAL A 56 2.85 9.24 4.60
N ASP A 57 2.60 8.13 5.29
CA ASP A 57 2.26 8.12 6.72
C ASP A 57 3.50 8.02 7.63
N GLU A 58 4.70 8.26 7.09
CA GLU A 58 6.00 8.25 7.80
C GLU A 58 6.29 6.96 8.59
N PHE A 59 5.75 5.82 8.13
CA PHE A 59 6.08 4.52 8.67
C PHE A 59 7.43 4.05 8.11
N ASN A 60 8.49 4.31 8.88
CA ASN A 60 9.87 4.13 8.48
C ASN A 60 10.25 2.65 8.26
N VAL A 61 10.11 2.19 7.02
CA VAL A 61 10.47 0.84 6.59
C VAL A 61 11.31 0.94 5.32
N SER A 62 12.49 0.31 5.31
CA SER A 62 13.33 0.26 4.12
C SER A 62 12.67 -0.56 3.00
N SER A 63 13.02 -0.26 1.74
CA SER A 63 12.55 -1.04 0.59
C SER A 63 12.86 -2.54 0.72
N ALA A 64 14.07 -2.86 1.17
CA ALA A 64 14.49 -4.24 1.44
C ALA A 64 13.64 -4.93 2.52
N GLN A 65 13.34 -4.25 3.64
CA GLN A 65 12.42 -4.79 4.65
C GLN A 65 11.00 -4.97 4.10
N PHE A 66 10.52 -4.02 3.29
CA PHE A 66 9.18 -4.10 2.73
C PHE A 66 9.00 -5.34 1.87
N VAL A 67 9.89 -5.58 0.90
CA VAL A 67 9.82 -6.78 0.05
C VAL A 67 10.24 -8.05 0.78
N GLY A 68 11.04 -7.94 1.84
CA GLY A 68 11.35 -9.05 2.74
C GLY A 68 10.13 -9.68 3.42
N ASN A 69 8.99 -8.96 3.47
CA ASN A 69 7.71 -9.50 3.96
C ASN A 69 6.96 -10.34 2.92
N LEU A 70 7.42 -10.37 1.66
CA LEU A 70 6.85 -11.23 0.62
C LEU A 70 7.36 -12.65 0.80
N ARG A 71 6.45 -13.62 0.72
CA ARG A 71 6.77 -15.07 0.73
C ARG A 71 7.25 -15.51 -0.66
N GLU A 72 8.35 -14.92 -1.11
CA GLU A 72 8.98 -15.14 -2.41
C GLU A 72 10.47 -15.41 -2.24
N SER A 73 11.12 -15.93 -3.29
CA SER A 73 12.58 -16.04 -3.31
C SER A 73 13.22 -14.65 -3.34
N PRO A 74 14.52 -14.50 -2.99
CA PRO A 74 15.21 -13.20 -3.06
C PRO A 74 15.09 -12.53 -4.43
N ILE A 75 15.17 -13.31 -5.51
CA ILE A 75 14.99 -12.84 -6.89
C ILE A 75 13.55 -12.34 -7.14
N GLY A 76 12.55 -13.00 -6.54
CA GLY A 76 11.16 -12.55 -6.62
C GLY A 76 10.93 -11.25 -5.87
N GLN A 77 11.53 -11.11 -4.68
CA GLN A 77 11.47 -9.90 -3.87
C GLN A 77 12.10 -8.69 -4.59
N GLU A 78 13.25 -8.88 -5.24
CA GLU A 78 13.91 -7.86 -6.04
C GLU A 78 13.04 -7.42 -7.23
N LYS A 79 12.49 -8.38 -7.99
CA LYS A 79 11.55 -8.07 -9.09
C LYS A 79 10.29 -7.35 -8.60
N ALA A 80 9.75 -7.76 -7.45
CA ALA A 80 8.60 -7.07 -6.86
C ALA A 80 8.96 -5.63 -6.48
N LEU A 81 10.17 -5.39 -5.97
CA LEU A 81 10.65 -4.04 -5.68
C LEU A 81 10.77 -3.19 -6.96
N GLU A 82 11.39 -3.73 -8.01
CA GLU A 82 11.51 -3.06 -9.31
C GLU A 82 10.12 -2.63 -9.83
N GLN A 83 9.15 -3.54 -9.81
CA GLN A 83 7.77 -3.25 -10.21
C GLN A 83 7.14 -2.18 -9.32
N ILE A 84 7.30 -2.27 -7.99
CA ILE A 84 6.77 -1.26 -7.07
C ILE A 84 7.29 0.14 -7.42
N LEU A 85 8.58 0.27 -7.69
CA LEU A 85 9.22 1.54 -8.03
C LEU A 85 8.78 2.07 -9.39
N GLU A 86 8.63 1.20 -10.39
CA GLU A 86 8.12 1.56 -11.72
C GLU A 86 6.70 2.14 -11.65
N TYR A 87 5.83 1.49 -10.87
CA TYR A 87 4.42 1.88 -10.73
C TYR A 87 4.17 3.00 -9.73
N GLU A 88 5.18 3.44 -8.98
CA GLU A 88 5.00 4.42 -7.91
C GLU A 88 4.52 5.77 -8.45
N LEU A 89 5.23 6.32 -9.43
CA LEU A 89 4.87 7.61 -10.02
C LEU A 89 3.50 7.54 -10.69
N LEU A 90 3.22 6.43 -11.38
CA LEU A 90 1.91 6.19 -12.00
C LEU A 90 0.80 6.22 -10.94
N LEU A 91 0.98 5.51 -9.82
CA LEU A 91 -0.01 5.50 -8.75
C LEU A 91 -0.28 6.92 -8.23
N ILE A 92 0.76 7.71 -7.98
CA ILE A 92 0.62 9.10 -7.49
C ILE A 92 -0.17 9.96 -8.50
N GLN A 93 0.12 9.82 -9.79
CA GLN A 93 -0.59 10.52 -10.86
C GLN A 93 -2.06 10.10 -10.91
N GLN A 94 -2.35 8.80 -10.84
CA GLN A 94 -3.73 8.27 -10.85
C GLN A 94 -4.53 8.63 -9.59
N LEU A 95 -3.85 9.02 -8.50
CA LEU A 95 -4.46 9.59 -7.30
C LEU A 95 -4.63 11.12 -7.37
N ASN A 96 -4.32 11.75 -8.51
CA ASN A 96 -4.33 13.20 -8.68
C ASN A 96 -3.48 13.92 -7.62
N PHE A 97 -2.38 13.31 -7.18
CA PHE A 97 -1.49 13.83 -6.14
C PHE A 97 -2.16 14.08 -4.77
N HIS A 98 -3.41 13.66 -4.57
CA HIS A 98 -4.08 13.75 -3.27
C HIS A 98 -3.73 12.53 -2.41
N LEU A 99 -2.58 12.58 -1.74
CA LEU A 99 -2.05 11.46 -0.96
C LEU A 99 -2.56 11.43 0.49
N ILE A 100 -2.91 12.57 1.09
CA ILE A 100 -3.39 12.56 2.47
C ILE A 100 -4.78 11.92 2.58
N VAL A 101 -4.89 10.84 3.36
CA VAL A 101 -6.14 10.11 3.62
C VAL A 101 -6.54 10.24 5.09
N HIS A 102 -7.70 10.84 5.34
CA HIS A 102 -8.27 10.90 6.68
C HIS A 102 -8.95 9.57 7.04
N ASN A 103 -8.27 8.76 7.83
CA ASN A 103 -8.76 7.45 8.26
C ASN A 103 -9.77 7.56 9.42
N PRO A 104 -10.74 6.63 9.53
CA PRO A 104 -11.81 6.70 10.54
C PRO A 104 -11.34 6.37 11.97
N TYR A 105 -10.10 5.90 12.15
CA TYR A 105 -9.63 5.46 13.47
C TYR A 105 -9.47 6.61 14.47
N ARG A 106 -8.90 7.75 14.03
CA ARG A 106 -8.73 8.93 14.87
C ARG A 106 -10.07 9.53 15.36
N PRO A 107 -11.07 9.80 14.49
CA PRO A 107 -12.36 10.28 14.98
C PRO A 107 -13.12 9.23 15.80
N PHE A 108 -12.88 7.94 15.56
CA PHE A 108 -13.47 6.88 16.38
C PHE A 108 -12.91 6.86 17.80
N GLU A 109 -11.60 7.04 17.98
CA GLU A 109 -10.97 7.16 19.31
C GLU A 109 -11.54 8.37 20.07
N GLY A 110 -11.62 9.54 19.42
CA GLY A 110 -12.21 10.73 20.06
C GLY A 110 -13.72 10.66 20.33
N PHE A 111 -14.43 9.62 19.87
CA PHE A 111 -15.82 9.36 20.26
C PHE A 111 -15.94 8.41 21.46
N LEU A 112 -14.89 7.63 21.74
CA LEU A 112 -14.83 6.72 22.89
C LEU A 112 -14.31 7.40 24.16
N ASP A 113 -13.62 8.53 24.02
CA ASP A 113 -13.19 9.43 25.09
C ASP A 113 -14.35 10.30 25.61
#